data_AF-A0AAE2XUI5-F1
#
_entry.id   AF-A0AAE2XUI5-F1
#
_cell.length_a   1.000
_cell.length_b   1.000
_cell.length_c   1.000
_cell.angle_alpha   90.00
_cell.angle_beta   90.00
_cell.angle_gamma   90.00
#
_symmetry.space_group_name_H-M   'P 1'
#
loop_
_entity.id
_entity.type
_entity.pdbx_description
1 polymer ?
#
loop_
_entity_poly.entity_id
_entity_poly.type
_entity_poly.pdbx_seq_one_letter_code
_entity_poly.pdbx_strand_id
1 'polypeptide(L)' 'MPKCPHCGEAINRLVNICEEIVEFILELDENGKPRYYRNDSWPGNWSYYECPECGEILFTSERESIEFLKQKP' A
#
# COMPACT_ATOMS: atom_id res chain seq x y z
N MET A 1 7.88 18.32 10.76
CA MET A 1 7.06 17.57 9.80
C MET A 1 7.57 17.91 8.42
N PRO A 2 7.86 16.91 7.57
CA PRO A 2 8.29 17.16 6.21
C PRO A 2 7.16 17.81 5.41
N LYS A 3 7.52 18.50 4.33
CA LYS A 3 6.57 19.12 3.40
C LYS A 3 6.59 18.39 2.06
N CYS A 4 5.44 18.36 1.39
CA CYS A 4 5.34 17.89 0.02
C CYS A 4 6.22 18.75 -0.90
N PRO A 5 7.12 18.18 -1.71
CA PRO A 5 7.90 18.97 -2.66
C PRO A 5 7.06 19.51 -3.82
N HIS A 6 5.86 18.96 -4.07
CA HIS A 6 4.99 19.37 -5.17
C HIS A 6 3.95 20.42 -4.77
N CYS A 7 3.26 20.24 -3.63
CA CYS A 7 2.20 21.16 -3.19
C CYS A 7 2.57 22.03 -1.98
N GLY A 8 3.69 21.76 -1.30
CA GLY A 8 4.15 22.52 -0.14
C GLY A 8 3.42 22.22 1.18
N GLU A 9 2.37 21.40 1.16
CA GLU A 9 1.61 21.01 2.36
C GLU A 9 2.43 20.17 3.34
N ALA A 10 2.13 20.29 4.62
CA ALA A 10 2.80 19.52 5.67
C ALA A 10 2.27 18.08 5.70
N ILE A 11 3.17 17.09 5.59
CA ILE A 11 2.78 15.68 5.50
C ILE A 11 3.15 14.94 6.79
N ASN A 12 2.20 14.16 7.32
CA ASN A 12 2.44 13.19 8.41
C ASN A 12 2.09 11.73 8.03
N ARG A 13 1.60 11.49 6.82
CA ARG A 13 1.24 10.17 6.28
C ARG A 13 1.37 10.17 4.76
N LEU A 14 1.55 8.99 4.17
CA LEU A 14 1.55 8.81 2.70
C LEU A 14 0.44 7.82 2.34
N VAL A 15 -0.08 7.92 1.12
CA VAL A 15 -1.00 6.91 0.57
C VAL A 15 -0.17 5.86 -0.14
N ASN A 16 -0.20 4.62 0.34
CA ASN A 16 0.45 3.51 -0.34
C ASN A 16 -0.52 2.90 -1.35
N ILE A 17 -0.11 2.88 -2.62
CA ILE A 17 -0.79 2.14 -3.68
C ILE A 17 0.11 0.99 -4.08
N CYS A 18 -0.41 -0.23 -4.03
CA CYS A 18 0.35 -1.43 -4.33
C CYS A 18 -0.50 -2.47 -5.06
N GLU A 19 0.17 -3.43 -5.69
CA GLU A 19 -0.48 -4.69 -6.02
C GLU A 19 -0.89 -5.40 -4.73
N GLU A 20 -2.02 -6.08 -4.73
CA GLU A 20 -2.45 -6.93 -3.61
C GLU A 20 -2.38 -8.40 -4.05
N ILE A 21 -1.64 -9.21 -3.31
CA ILE A 21 -1.71 -10.67 -3.41
C ILE A 21 -2.77 -11.13 -2.42
N VAL A 22 -3.78 -11.86 -2.92
CA VAL A 22 -4.88 -12.37 -2.11
C VAL A 22 -4.85 -13.89 -2.13
N GLU A 23 -4.80 -14.50 -0.95
CA GLU A 23 -4.85 -15.94 -0.79
C GLU A 23 -6.29 -16.44 -0.71
N PHE A 24 -6.58 -17.51 -1.45
CA PHE A 24 -7.85 -18.22 -1.40
C PHE A 24 -7.65 -19.69 -1.06
N ILE A 25 -8.47 -20.19 -0.14
CA ILE A 25 -8.60 -21.62 0.14
C ILE A 25 -9.62 -22.20 -0.84
N LEU A 26 -9.21 -23.25 -1.57
CA LEU A 26 -10.08 -24.03 -2.45
C LEU A 26 -10.47 -25.33 -1.76
N GLU A 27 -11.77 -25.57 -1.61
CA GLU A 27 -12.33 -26.83 -1.12
C GLU A 27 -13.34 -27.38 -2.14
N LEU A 28 -13.57 -28.68 -2.11
CA LEU A 28 -14.69 -29.31 -2.82
C LEU A 28 -15.81 -29.59 -1.82
N ASP A 29 -17.04 -29.26 -2.18
CA ASP A 29 -18.19 -29.65 -1.38
C ASP A 29 -18.54 -31.14 -1.54
N GLU A 30 -19.58 -31.59 -0.83
CA GLU A 30 -20.06 -32.98 -0.87
C GLU A 30 -20.43 -33.48 -2.28
N ASN A 31 -20.71 -32.57 -3.21
CA ASN A 31 -21.03 -32.89 -4.61
C ASN A 31 -19.82 -32.74 -5.54
N GLY A 32 -18.62 -32.52 -5.00
CA GLY A 32 -17.39 -32.29 -5.76
C GLY A 32 -17.32 -30.91 -6.43
N LYS A 33 -18.16 -29.93 -6.01
CA LYS A 33 -18.14 -28.59 -6.59
C LYS A 33 -17.12 -27.69 -5.86
N PRO A 34 -16.31 -26.91 -6.59
CA PRO A 34 -15.32 -26.03 -5.96
C PRO A 34 -15.97 -24.87 -5.21
N ARG A 35 -15.45 -24.56 -4.03
CA ARG A 35 -15.74 -23.36 -3.23
C ARG A 35 -14.42 -22.67 -2.88
N TYR A 36 -14.40 -21.35 -3.01
CA TYR A 36 -13.24 -20.52 -2.70
C TYR A 36 -13.55 -19.62 -1.51
N TYR A 37 -12.65 -19.55 -0.54
CA TYR A 37 -12.75 -18.68 0.63
C TYR A 37 -11.53 -17.78 0.68
N ARG A 38 -11.73 -16.46 0.82
CA ARG A 38 -10.63 -15.52 1.03
C ARG A 38 -10.01 -15.81 2.40
N ASN A 39 -8.70 -16.05 2.44
CA ASN A 39 -7.97 -16.32 3.68
C ASN A 39 -7.23 -15.08 4.17
N ASP A 40 -6.30 -14.57 3.37
CA ASP A 40 -5.43 -13.46 3.73
C ASP A 40 -5.06 -12.59 2.52
N SER A 41 -4.45 -11.43 2.75
CA SER A 41 -3.82 -10.64 1.71
C SER A 41 -2.59 -9.88 2.17
N TRP A 42 -1.67 -9.64 1.24
CA TRP A 42 -0.46 -8.87 1.48
C TRP A 42 -0.06 -8.04 0.25
N PRO A 43 0.71 -6.96 0.43
CA PRO A 43 1.26 -6.19 -0.68
C PRO A 43 2.13 -7.06 -1.60
N GLY A 44 1.95 -6.90 -2.90
CA GLY A 44 2.76 -7.52 -3.95
C GLY A 44 4.10 -6.83 -4.14
N ASN A 45 4.75 -7.10 -5.26
CA ASN A 45 6.12 -6.64 -5.52
C ASN A 45 6.20 -5.16 -5.88
N TRP A 46 5.09 -4.57 -6.34
CA TRP A 46 5.05 -3.18 -6.75
C TRP A 46 4.24 -2.33 -5.77
N SER A 47 4.85 -1.23 -5.32
CA SER A 47 4.19 -0.22 -4.51
C SER A 47 4.77 1.17 -4.73
N TYR A 48 3.95 2.19 -4.53
CA TYR A 48 4.35 3.59 -4.55
C TYR A 48 3.59 4.37 -3.48
N TYR A 49 4.13 5.53 -3.12
CA TYR A 49 3.72 6.32 -1.97
C TYR A 49 3.42 7.74 -2.43
N GLU A 50 2.16 8.13 -2.35
CA GLU A 50 1.66 9.41 -2.81
C GLU A 50 1.47 10.42 -1.69
N CYS A 51 1.53 11.71 -2.05
CA CYS A 51 1.08 12.79 -1.21
C CYS A 51 -0.44 12.70 -1.01
N PRO A 52 -0.96 12.70 0.23
CA PRO A 52 -2.41 12.62 0.48
C PRO A 52 -3.18 13.88 0.03
N GLU A 53 -2.49 15.01 -0.18
CA GLU A 53 -3.13 16.29 -0.49
C GLU A 53 -3.16 16.58 -2.00
N CYS A 54 -2.14 16.15 -2.77
CA CYS A 54 -2.07 16.40 -4.21
C CYS A 54 -2.02 15.14 -5.09
N GLY A 55 -1.89 13.95 -4.51
CA GLY A 55 -1.84 12.67 -5.25
C GLY A 55 -0.52 12.41 -6.01
N GLU A 56 0.45 13.33 -5.95
CA GLU A 56 1.74 13.13 -6.61
C GLU A 56 2.53 11.99 -5.94
N ILE A 57 3.16 11.15 -6.77
CA ILE A 57 4.01 10.05 -6.31
C ILE A 57 5.31 10.64 -5.76
N LEU A 58 5.56 10.42 -4.47
CA LEU A 58 6.76 10.92 -3.80
C LEU A 58 7.88 9.87 -3.75
N PHE A 59 7.51 8.59 -3.56
CA PHE A 59 8.47 7.50 -3.40
C PHE A 59 7.96 6.20 -4.01
N THR A 60 8.87 5.32 -4.41
CA THR A 60 8.59 3.93 -4.81
C THR A 60 9.24 2.92 -3.88
N SER A 61 9.82 3.38 -2.77
CA SER A 61 10.46 2.55 -1.75
C SER A 61 9.83 2.81 -0.39
N GLU A 62 9.43 1.75 0.30
CA GLU A 62 8.94 1.84 1.68
C GLU A 62 9.98 2.46 2.62
N ARG A 63 11.27 2.13 2.40
CA ARG A 63 12.35 2.66 3.23
C ARG A 63 12.44 4.18 3.12
N GLU A 64 12.45 4.70 1.90
CA GLU A 64 12.53 6.15 1.65
C GLU A 64 11.28 6.87 2.17
N SER A 65 10.10 6.25 2.01
CA SER A 65 8.84 6.82 2.49
C SER A 65 8.81 6.92 4.02
N ILE A 66 9.31 5.91 4.73
CA ILE A 66 9.47 5.91 6.19
C ILE A 66 10.52 6.94 6.64
N GLU A 67 11.67 7.01 5.97
CA GLU A 67 12.74 7.97 6.28
C GLU A 67 12.24 9.42 6.12
N PHE A 68 11.48 9.71 5.07
CA PHE A 68 10.82 11.00 4.88
C PHE A 68 9.90 11.36 6.05
N LEU A 69 8.99 10.45 6.45
CA LEU A 69 8.05 10.70 7.55
C LEU A 69 8.71 10.88 8.91
N LYS A 70 9.89 10.27 9.12
CA LYS A 70 10.66 10.39 10.37
C LYS A 70 11.41 11.71 10.52
N GLN A 71 11.45 12.56 9.49
CA GLN A 71 12.10 13.87 9.57
C GLN A 71 11.39 14.74 10.62
N LYS A 72 12.02 14.85 11.80
CA LYS A 72 11.61 15.79 12.85
C LYS A 72 11.90 17.22 12.36
N PRO A 73 11.03 18.20 12.71
CA PRO A 73 11.27 19.60 12.37
C PRO A 73 12.61 20.10 12.93
#